data_AF-A0A832VHG7-F1
#
_entry.id   AF-A0A832VHG7-F1
#
_cell.length_a   1.000
_cell.length_b   1.000
_cell.length_c   1.000
_cell.angle_alpha   90.00
_cell.angle_beta   90.00
_cell.angle_gamma   90.00
#
_symmetry.space_group_name_H-M   'P 1'
#
loop_
_entity.id
_entity.type
_entity.pdbx_description
1 polymer ?
#
loop_
_entity_poly.entity_id
_entity_poly.type
_entity_poly.pdbx_seq_one_letter_code
_entity_poly.pdbx_strand_id
1 'polypeptide(L)'
;QGLYWKYHDFLYDNQGNENDGWARGEKLKQLAANLPGLDLQKFNQCVDSGKYDGRVSDNRNTALKSGASSTPTFIVIGPDKSGTMISGAQPYSVFQSVIDEKLKS
;
A
#
# COMPACT_ATOMS: atom_id res chain seq x y z
N GLN A 1 -1.85 -10.96 -14.11
CA GLN A 1 -2.03 -12.23 -13.40
C GLN A 1 -3.19 -12.23 -12.41
N GLY A 2 -3.72 -11.09 -11.94
CA GLY A 2 -4.87 -11.10 -10.99
C GLY A 2 -4.51 -11.54 -9.56
N LEU A 3 -3.22 -11.47 -9.22
CA LEU A 3 -2.66 -12.00 -7.96
C LEU A 3 -2.30 -10.89 -6.97
N TYR A 4 -2.91 -9.70 -7.08
CA TYR A 4 -2.56 -8.56 -6.22
C TYR A 4 -2.65 -8.92 -4.73
N TRP A 5 -3.82 -9.36 -4.27
CA TRP A 5 -4.02 -9.67 -2.85
C TRP A 5 -3.13 -10.82 -2.37
N LYS A 6 -2.98 -11.88 -3.18
CA LYS A 6 -2.09 -12.99 -2.83
C LYS A 6 -0.63 -12.55 -2.67
N TYR A 7 -0.14 -11.68 -3.54
CA TYR A 7 1.22 -11.16 -3.43
C TYR A 7 1.35 -10.14 -2.30
N HIS A 8 0.35 -9.29 -2.11
CA HIS A 8 0.28 -8.34 -1.00
C HIS A 8 0.37 -9.06 0.35
N ASP A 9 -0.51 -10.04 0.59
CA ASP A 9 -0.55 -10.79 1.85
C ASP A 9 0.75 -11.57 2.06
N PHE A 10 1.25 -12.22 1.01
CA PHE A 10 2.54 -12.90 1.05
C PHE A 10 3.69 -11.94 1.42
N LEU A 11 3.73 -10.73 0.86
CA LEU A 11 4.73 -9.74 1.24
C LEU A 11 4.59 -9.32 2.69
N TYR A 12 3.38 -9.03 3.18
CA TYR A 12 3.17 -8.65 4.58
C TYR A 12 3.64 -9.74 5.56
N ASP A 13 3.45 -11.01 5.23
CA ASP A 13 3.86 -12.14 6.06
C ASP A 13 5.38 -12.43 5.99
N ASN A 14 6.06 -12.02 4.91
CA ASN A 14 7.44 -12.42 4.62
C ASN A 14 8.41 -11.23 4.44
N GLN A 15 7.95 -10.00 4.60
CA GLN A 15 8.77 -8.80 4.47
C GLN A 15 9.80 -8.70 5.59
N GLY A 16 10.89 -8.01 5.28
CA GLY A 16 11.90 -7.64 6.27
C GLY A 16 11.44 -6.50 7.17
N ASN A 17 12.35 -6.06 8.02
CA ASN A 17 12.15 -4.89 8.86
C ASN A 17 12.18 -3.61 8.01
N GLU A 18 11.52 -2.56 8.48
CA GLU A 18 11.62 -1.26 7.83
C GLU A 18 13.09 -0.82 7.70
N ASN A 19 13.43 -0.25 6.54
CA ASN A 19 14.77 0.27 6.21
C ASN A 19 15.90 -0.76 6.10
N ASP A 20 15.62 -2.07 6.11
CA ASP A 20 16.66 -3.11 5.89
C ASP A 20 16.95 -3.39 4.40
N GLY A 21 16.12 -2.83 3.50
CA GLY A 21 16.24 -2.99 2.05
C GLY A 21 15.49 -4.19 1.45
N TRP A 22 14.59 -4.86 2.19
CA TRP A 22 13.75 -5.94 1.67
C TRP A 22 12.90 -5.53 0.46
N ALA A 23 12.53 -4.25 0.35
CA ALA A 23 11.72 -3.73 -0.75
C ALA A 23 12.53 -3.41 -2.02
N ARG A 24 13.82 -3.78 -2.09
CA ARG A 24 14.63 -3.64 -3.31
C ARG A 24 14.19 -4.65 -4.38
N GLY A 25 14.31 -4.28 -5.66
CA GLY A 25 13.87 -5.08 -6.81
C GLY A 25 14.31 -6.55 -6.74
N GLU A 26 15.58 -6.84 -6.45
CA GLU A 26 16.06 -8.23 -6.31
C GLU A 26 15.38 -9.02 -5.20
N LYS A 27 15.11 -8.38 -4.05
CA LYS A 27 14.42 -9.03 -2.92
C LYS A 27 12.94 -9.23 -3.21
N LEU A 28 12.28 -8.29 -3.86
CA LEU A 28 10.92 -8.45 -4.36
C LEU A 28 10.82 -9.61 -5.35
N LYS A 29 11.77 -9.75 -6.29
CA LYS A 29 11.83 -10.88 -7.22
C LYS A 29 12.06 -12.22 -6.51
N GLN A 30 12.92 -12.24 -5.48
CA GLN A 30 13.13 -13.45 -4.64
C GLN A 30 11.87 -13.86 -3.88
N LEU A 31 11.15 -12.91 -3.29
CA LEU A 31 9.87 -13.16 -2.61
C LEU A 31 8.81 -13.66 -3.59
N ALA A 32 8.70 -13.01 -4.75
CA ALA A 32 7.76 -13.37 -5.82
C ALA A 32 7.95 -14.79 -6.36
N ALA A 33 9.18 -15.31 -6.37
CA ALA A 33 9.47 -16.69 -6.82
C ALA A 33 8.80 -17.76 -5.94
N ASN A 34 8.42 -17.42 -4.70
CA ASN A 34 7.73 -18.32 -3.79
C ASN A 34 6.20 -18.27 -3.93
N LEU A 35 5.64 -17.41 -4.80
CA LEU A 35 4.20 -17.26 -4.95
C LEU A 35 3.65 -18.17 -6.07
N PRO A 36 2.81 -19.17 -5.74
CA PRO A 36 2.25 -20.07 -6.74
C PRO A 36 1.35 -19.35 -7.76
N GLY A 37 1.51 -19.70 -9.04
CA GLY A 37 0.71 -19.16 -10.15
C GLY A 37 1.16 -17.79 -10.64
N LEU A 38 2.19 -17.19 -10.04
CA LEU A 38 2.82 -15.99 -10.57
C LEU A 38 3.71 -16.35 -11.77
N ASP A 39 3.43 -15.77 -12.93
CA ASP A 39 4.39 -15.73 -14.05
C ASP A 39 5.56 -14.83 -13.64
N LEU A 40 6.65 -15.49 -13.26
CA LEU A 40 7.85 -14.85 -12.74
C LEU A 40 8.62 -14.09 -13.82
N GLN A 41 8.60 -14.55 -15.07
CA GLN A 41 9.27 -13.87 -16.17
C GLN A 41 8.64 -12.50 -16.40
N LYS A 42 7.30 -12.47 -16.48
CA LYS A 42 6.55 -11.23 -16.65
C LYS A 42 6.69 -10.30 -15.44
N PHE A 43 6.72 -10.86 -14.23
CA PHE A 43 6.94 -10.08 -13.01
C PHE A 43 8.34 -9.43 -13.00
N ASN A 44 9.40 -10.21 -13.25
CA ASN A 44 10.77 -9.73 -13.25
C ASN A 44 10.98 -8.63 -14.29
N GLN A 45 10.51 -8.84 -15.52
CA GLN A 45 10.56 -7.80 -16.56
C GLN A 45 9.84 -6.51 -16.13
N CYS A 46 8.70 -6.64 -15.44
CA CYS A 46 7.97 -5.49 -14.93
C CYS A 46 8.77 -4.73 -13.86
N VAL A 47 9.38 -5.44 -12.91
CA VAL A 47 10.23 -4.83 -11.86
C VAL A 47 11.47 -4.19 -12.49
N ASP A 48 12.18 -4.90 -13.36
CA ASP A 48 13.43 -4.43 -13.96
C ASP A 48 13.23 -3.23 -14.89
N SER A 49 12.05 -3.13 -15.52
CA SER A 49 11.72 -1.98 -16.38
C SER A 49 11.50 -0.67 -15.64
N GLY A 50 11.31 -0.69 -14.31
CA GLY A 50 10.95 0.50 -13.53
C GLY A 50 9.62 1.15 -13.95
N LYS A 51 8.77 0.42 -14.71
CA LYS A 51 7.56 0.95 -15.35
C LYS A 51 6.64 1.73 -14.42
N TYR A 52 6.62 1.40 -13.13
CA TYR A 52 5.74 2.00 -12.13
C TYR A 52 6.45 2.87 -11.09
N ASP A 53 7.77 3.13 -11.23
CA ASP A 53 8.54 3.91 -10.26
C ASP A 53 7.99 5.34 -10.11
N GLY A 54 7.60 5.96 -11.23
CA GLY A 54 6.92 7.26 -11.22
C GLY A 54 5.63 7.23 -10.40
N ARG A 55 4.80 6.20 -10.58
CA ARG A 55 3.54 6.03 -9.82
C ARG A 55 3.80 5.81 -8.33
N VAL A 56 4.85 5.07 -7.96
CA VAL A 56 5.24 4.88 -6.55
C VAL A 56 5.66 6.21 -5.92
N SER A 57 6.48 6.99 -6.63
CA SER A 57 6.89 8.33 -6.20
C SER A 57 5.68 9.27 -6.05
N ASP A 58 4.77 9.27 -7.02
CA ASP A 58 3.55 10.09 -7.00
C ASP A 58 2.63 9.72 -5.84
N ASN A 59 2.46 8.42 -5.54
CA ASN A 59 1.69 7.97 -4.39
C ASN A 59 2.30 8.47 -3.08
N ARG A 60 3.63 8.38 -2.91
CA ARG A 60 4.34 8.90 -1.75
C ARG A 60 4.15 10.41 -1.61
N ASN A 61 4.30 11.15 -2.71
CA ASN A 61 4.16 12.60 -2.72
C ASN A 61 2.72 13.03 -2.43
N THR A 62 1.74 12.29 -2.94
CA THR A 62 0.31 12.50 -2.62
C THR A 62 0.08 12.34 -1.13
N ALA A 63 0.56 11.27 -0.50
CA ALA A 63 0.42 11.05 0.93
C ALA A 63 1.00 12.20 1.76
N LEU A 64 2.22 12.65 1.42
CA LEU A 64 2.87 13.77 2.09
C LEU A 64 2.10 15.09 1.91
N LYS A 65 1.62 15.38 0.70
CA LYS A 65 0.80 16.58 0.41
C LYS A 65 -0.54 16.56 1.14
N SER A 66 -1.09 15.37 1.38
CA SER A 66 -2.29 15.17 2.17
C SER A 66 -2.05 15.24 3.68
N GLY A 67 -0.80 15.49 4.13
CA GLY A 67 -0.44 15.66 5.54
C GLY A 67 -0.12 14.36 6.28
N ALA A 68 -0.05 13.21 5.59
CA ALA A 68 0.37 11.96 6.21
C ALA A 68 1.88 12.00 6.52
N SER A 69 2.22 11.86 7.80
CA SER A 69 3.61 11.89 8.31
C SER A 69 4.08 10.56 8.91
N SER A 70 3.19 9.58 9.05
CA SER A 70 3.48 8.24 9.59
C SER A 70 2.60 7.18 8.94
N THR A 71 2.97 5.91 9.10
CA THR A 71 2.20 4.75 8.65
C THR A 71 1.72 3.91 9.83
N PRO A 72 0.47 3.39 9.81
CA PRO A 72 -0.56 3.69 8.82
C PRO A 72 -1.20 5.06 9.07
N THR A 73 -1.57 5.76 7.99
CA THR A 73 -2.45 6.94 8.02
C THR A 73 -3.58 6.71 7.03
N PHE A 74 -4.80 7.03 7.42
CA PHE A 74 -6.00 6.89 6.60
C PHE A 74 -6.65 8.25 6.39
N ILE A 75 -7.29 8.44 5.23
CA ILE A 75 -8.10 9.62 4.93
C ILE A 75 -9.46 9.11 4.45
N VAL A 76 -10.50 9.33 5.26
CA VAL A 76 -11.88 8.94 4.95
C VAL A 76 -12.56 10.10 4.22
N ILE A 77 -12.93 9.88 2.97
CA ILE A 77 -13.57 10.89 2.11
C ILE A 77 -15.08 10.63 2.07
N GLY A 78 -15.87 11.61 2.47
CA GLY A 78 -17.34 11.55 2.45
C GLY A 78 -17.97 11.93 1.10
N PRO A 79 -19.31 11.84 0.98
CA PRO A 79 -20.06 12.27 -0.21
C PRO A 79 -19.88 13.75 -0.54
N ASP A 80 -19.70 14.59 0.47
CA ASP A 80 -19.37 16.02 0.39
C ASP A 80 -17.94 16.28 -0.14
N LYS A 81 -17.17 15.22 -0.40
CA LYS A 81 -15.77 15.22 -0.84
C LYS A 81 -14.78 15.75 0.20
N SER A 82 -15.20 15.96 1.45
CA SER A 82 -14.30 16.36 2.53
C SER A 82 -13.62 15.13 3.14
N GLY A 83 -12.33 15.27 3.47
CA GLY A 83 -11.53 14.21 4.08
C GLY A 83 -11.41 14.36 5.59
N THR A 84 -11.53 13.26 6.34
CA THR A 84 -11.13 13.17 7.75
C THR A 84 -9.95 12.22 7.89
N MET A 85 -8.86 12.69 8.51
CA MET A 85 -7.65 11.91 8.72
C MET A 85 -7.73 11.07 9.99
N ILE A 86 -7.26 9.84 9.93
CA ILE A 86 -7.05 8.94 11.07
C ILE A 86 -5.57 8.55 11.06
N SER A 87 -4.85 8.93 12.13
CA SER A 87 -3.41 8.64 12.26
C SER A 87 -3.16 7.42 13.15
N GLY A 88 -2.28 6.54 12.69
CA GLY A 88 -1.89 5.33 13.38
C GLY A 88 -2.87 4.16 13.22
N ALA A 89 -2.47 3.02 13.76
CA ALA A 89 -3.30 1.82 13.82
C ALA A 89 -4.38 2.03 14.91
N GLN A 90 -5.53 2.52 14.51
CA GLN A 90 -6.68 2.76 15.40
C GLN A 90 -7.62 1.55 15.46
N PRO A 91 -8.43 1.39 16.51
CA PRO A 91 -9.43 0.34 16.56
C PRO A 91 -10.58 0.61 15.58
N TYR A 92 -11.30 -0.45 15.20
CA TYR A 92 -12.45 -0.38 14.29
C TYR A 92 -13.47 0.70 14.68
N SER A 93 -13.73 0.90 15.97
CA SER A 93 -14.69 1.90 16.46
C SER A 93 -14.36 3.33 16.03
N VAL A 94 -13.07 3.68 15.91
CA VAL A 94 -12.66 5.00 15.42
C VAL A 94 -13.04 5.16 13.95
N PHE A 95 -12.77 4.14 13.13
CA PHE A 95 -13.15 4.14 11.72
C PHE A 95 -14.66 4.22 11.54
N GLN A 96 -15.40 3.40 12.29
CA GLN A 96 -16.86 3.39 12.25
C GLN A 96 -17.42 4.78 12.57
N SER A 97 -16.96 5.40 13.66
CA SER A 97 -17.41 6.75 14.05
C SER A 97 -17.17 7.78 12.96
N VAL A 98 -15.98 7.79 12.34
CA VAL A 98 -15.65 8.74 11.27
C VAL A 98 -16.48 8.49 10.01
N ILE A 99 -16.71 7.23 9.63
CA ILE A 99 -17.54 6.88 8.47
C ILE A 99 -18.99 7.27 8.72
N ASP A 100 -19.55 6.95 9.88
CA ASP A 100 -20.93 7.28 10.25
C ASP A 100 -21.16 8.80 10.29
N GLU A 101 -20.14 9.58 10.66
CA GLU A 101 -20.17 11.05 10.57
C GLU A 101 -20.16 11.52 9.10
N LYS A 102 -19.24 10.98 8.27
CA LYS A 102 -19.14 11.32 6.84
C LYS A 102 -20.36 10.94 6.03
N LEU A 103 -21.15 9.96 6.44
CA LEU A 103 -22.38 9.57 5.74
C LEU A 103 -23.58 10.48 6.06
N LYS A 104 -23.47 11.33 7.10
CA LYS A 104 -24.52 12.31 7.46
C LYS A 104 -24.36 13.66 6.76
N SER A 105 -23.17 13.95 6.24
CA SER A 105 -22.84 15.14 5.45
C SER A 105 -23.16 14.96 3.97
#